data_AF-A0A845R0V1-F1
#
_entry.id   AF-A0A845R0V1-F1
#
_cell.length_a   1.000
_cell.length_b   1.000
_cell.length_c   1.000
_cell.angle_alpha   90.00
_cell.angle_beta   90.00
_cell.angle_gamma   90.00
#
_symmetry.space_group_name_H-M   'P 1'
#
loop_
_entity.id
_entity.type
_entity.pdbx_description
1 polymer ?
#
loop_
_entity_poly.entity_id
_entity_poly.type
_entity_poly.pdbx_seq_one_letter_code
_entity_poly.pdbx_strand_id
1 'polypeptide(L)'
;MDNFITLYNYLQSDYLTKQTKGHNSPSVRNSDFERVLMPLPPLQEQKEILRILYNLLKKESEIKELTELEDEIELIKKSILAKAFRGQLVTNYPKEESAIELLKKVLKEKVKK
;
A
#
# COMPACT_ATOMS: atom_id res chain seq x y z
N MET A 1 -0.69 13.71 -20.01
CA MET A 1 -1.00 12.81 -21.15
C MET A 1 -0.46 11.41 -20.92
N ASP A 2 0.68 11.29 -20.24
CA ASP A 2 1.37 10.01 -19.97
C ASP A 2 0.48 8.94 -19.32
N ASN A 3 -0.38 9.30 -18.37
CA ASN A 3 -1.27 8.33 -17.69
C ASN A 3 -2.35 7.74 -18.61
N PHE A 4 -2.90 8.53 -19.55
CA PHE A 4 -3.88 8.00 -20.49
C PHE A 4 -3.22 7.03 -21.45
N ILE A 5 -2.07 7.41 -22.03
CA ILE A 5 -1.30 6.54 -22.94
C ILE A 5 -0.86 5.26 -22.21
N THR A 6 -0.45 5.36 -20.94
CA THR A 6 -0.02 4.20 -20.14
C THR A 6 -1.18 3.26 -19.82
N LEU A 7 -2.33 3.78 -19.36
CA LEU A 7 -3.54 2.98 -19.16
C LEU A 7 -4.00 2.35 -20.49
N TYR A 8 -3.91 3.11 -21.57
CA TYR A 8 -4.26 2.65 -22.91
C TYR A 8 -3.36 1.51 -23.38
N ASN A 9 -2.04 1.63 -23.20
CA ASN A 9 -1.08 0.58 -23.49
C ASN A 9 -1.30 -0.66 -22.61
N TYR A 10 -1.64 -0.46 -21.34
CA TYR A 10 -1.96 -1.55 -20.42
C TYR A 10 -3.19 -2.35 -20.87
N LEU A 11 -4.25 -1.68 -21.33
CA LEU A 11 -5.44 -2.37 -21.85
C LEU A 11 -5.14 -3.22 -23.11
N GLN A 12 -4.11 -2.85 -23.88
CA GLN A 12 -3.69 -3.56 -25.08
C GLN A 12 -2.60 -4.61 -24.84
N SER A 13 -1.96 -4.60 -23.66
CA SER A 13 -0.91 -5.58 -23.36
C SER A 13 -1.44 -7.01 -23.47
N ASP A 14 -2.70 -7.23 -23.09
CA ASP A 14 -3.33 -8.54 -23.13
C ASP A 14 -3.60 -9.02 -24.57
N TYR A 15 -3.91 -8.09 -25.48
CA TYR A 15 -4.06 -8.37 -26.91
C TYR A 15 -2.70 -8.71 -27.55
N LEU A 16 -1.69 -7.88 -27.29
CA LEU A 16 -0.33 -8.07 -27.80
C LEU A 16 0.31 -9.35 -27.25
N THR A 17 0.08 -9.67 -25.99
CA THR A 17 0.58 -10.90 -25.33
C THR A 17 0.04 -12.16 -26.02
N LYS A 18 -1.18 -12.13 -26.57
CA LYS A 18 -1.75 -13.25 -27.33
C LYS A 18 -1.13 -13.42 -28.72
N GLN A 19 -0.50 -12.38 -29.27
CA GLN A 19 0.18 -12.44 -30.56
C GLN A 19 1.66 -12.84 -30.44
N THR A 20 2.16 -12.99 -29.20
CA THR A 20 3.53 -13.39 -28.93
C THR A 20 3.82 -14.80 -29.44
N LYS A 21 4.91 -14.96 -30.19
CA LYS A 21 5.30 -16.24 -30.80
C LYS A 21 6.76 -16.56 -30.48
N GLY A 22 7.07 -17.85 -30.31
CA GLY A 22 8.42 -18.36 -30.05
C GLY A 22 8.49 -19.23 -28.80
N HIS A 23 9.25 -20.34 -28.86
CA HIS A 23 9.36 -21.29 -27.74
C HIS A 23 10.39 -20.87 -26.68
N ASN A 24 11.59 -20.43 -27.08
CA ASN A 24 12.66 -20.06 -26.15
C ASN A 24 12.80 -18.52 -25.96
N SER A 25 12.19 -17.73 -26.83
CA SER A 25 12.19 -16.26 -26.76
C SER A 25 10.92 -15.72 -27.42
N PRO A 26 9.78 -15.76 -26.70
CA PRO A 26 8.53 -15.25 -27.22
C PRO A 26 8.63 -13.74 -27.47
N SER A 27 8.25 -13.31 -28.68
CA SER A 27 8.19 -11.88 -29.05
C SER A 27 6.99 -11.57 -29.94
N VAL A 28 6.58 -10.30 -29.96
CA VAL A 28 5.56 -9.77 -30.88
C VAL A 28 6.27 -9.20 -32.10
N ARG A 29 5.80 -9.54 -33.30
CA ARG A 29 6.36 -9.00 -34.55
C ARG A 29 5.86 -7.58 -34.78
N ASN A 30 6.69 -6.72 -35.38
CA ASN A 30 6.26 -5.36 -35.76
C ASN A 30 4.99 -5.35 -36.62
N SER A 31 4.86 -6.30 -37.55
CA SER A 31 3.65 -6.43 -38.38
C SER A 31 2.38 -6.74 -37.59
N ASP A 32 2.50 -7.43 -36.45
CA ASP A 32 1.39 -7.77 -35.57
C ASP A 32 1.04 -6.56 -34.67
N PHE A 33 2.06 -5.78 -34.29
CA PHE A 33 1.89 -4.52 -33.56
C PHE A 33 1.23 -3.43 -34.42
N GLU A 34 1.63 -3.27 -35.67
CA GLU A 34 1.08 -2.28 -36.62
C GLU A 34 -0.38 -2.55 -37.00
N ARG A 35 -0.86 -3.79 -36.82
CA ARG A 35 -2.26 -4.18 -37.08
C ARG A 35 -3.20 -3.87 -35.93
N VAL A 36 -2.69 -3.43 -34.78
CA VAL A 36 -3.51 -3.05 -33.64
C VAL A 36 -4.32 -1.80 -34.01
N LEU A 37 -5.63 -1.97 -34.21
CA LEU A 37 -6.54 -0.85 -34.43
C LEU A 37 -6.83 -0.16 -33.09
N MET A 38 -6.57 1.15 -33.07
CA MET A 38 -6.65 1.97 -31.87
C MET A 38 -7.87 2.91 -31.95
N PRO A 39 -9.05 2.54 -31.40
CA PRO A 39 -10.12 3.50 -31.27
C PRO A 39 -9.73 4.52 -30.18
N LEU A 40 -9.57 5.77 -30.60
CA LEU A 40 -9.38 6.90 -29.69
C LEU A 40 -10.77 7.40 -29.27
N PRO A 41 -11.16 7.29 -27.98
CA PRO A 41 -12.46 7.77 -27.54
C PRO A 41 -12.55 9.30 -27.67
N PRO A 42 -13.75 9.88 -27.75
CA PRO A 42 -13.93 11.33 -27.77
C PRO A 42 -13.25 12.03 -26.59
N LEU A 43 -12.83 13.28 -26.79
CA LEU A 43 -12.06 14.04 -25.78
C LEU A 43 -12.76 14.12 -24.41
N GLN A 44 -14.10 14.15 -24.40
CA GLN A 44 -14.87 14.19 -23.18
C GLN A 44 -14.75 12.89 -22.37
N GLU A 45 -14.79 11.74 -23.03
CA GLU A 45 -14.59 10.44 -22.40
C GLU A 45 -13.15 10.28 -21.89
N GLN A 46 -12.16 10.75 -22.66
CA GLN A 46 -10.76 10.76 -22.21
C GLN A 46 -10.58 11.52 -20.90
N LYS A 47 -11.22 12.69 -20.76
CA LYS A 47 -11.19 13.49 -19.53
C LYS A 47 -11.84 12.75 -18.36
N GLU A 48 -12.96 12.08 -18.61
CA GLU A 48 -13.67 11.34 -17.56
C GLU A 48 -12.88 10.11 -17.10
N ILE A 49 -12.28 9.37 -18.03
CA ILE A 49 -11.37 8.26 -17.72
C ILE A 49 -10.21 8.76 -16.85
N LEU A 50 -9.59 9.88 -17.21
CA LEU A 50 -8.51 10.46 -16.42
C LEU A 50 -8.98 10.87 -15.03
N ARG A 51 -10.16 11.50 -14.91
CA ARG A 51 -10.73 11.89 -13.61
C ARG A 51 -10.88 10.68 -12.68
N ILE A 52 -11.42 9.58 -13.19
CA ILE A 52 -11.60 8.33 -12.42
C ILE A 52 -10.23 7.75 -12.03
N LEU A 53 -9.32 7.63 -12.98
CA LEU A 53 -7.98 7.09 -12.75
C LEU A 53 -7.22 7.89 -11.68
N TYR A 54 -7.19 9.21 -11.77
CA TYR A 54 -6.51 10.06 -10.79
C TYR A 54 -7.12 9.92 -9.39
N ASN A 55 -8.45 9.83 -9.30
CA ASN A 55 -9.11 9.60 -8.02
C ASN A 55 -8.76 8.25 -7.40
N LEU A 56 -8.63 7.19 -8.22
CA LEU A 56 -8.23 5.87 -7.75
C LEU A 56 -6.77 5.85 -7.27
N LEU A 57 -5.85 6.41 -8.07
CA LEU A 57 -4.43 6.50 -7.70
C LEU A 57 -4.21 7.32 -6.42
N LYS A 58 -4.98 8.40 -6.25
CA LYS A 58 -4.93 9.21 -5.02
C LYS A 58 -5.38 8.42 -3.79
N LYS A 59 -6.47 7.64 -3.92
CA LYS A 59 -6.94 6.78 -2.82
C LYS A 59 -5.93 5.68 -2.49
N GLU A 60 -5.31 5.09 -3.51
CA GLU A 60 -4.25 4.10 -3.32
C GLU A 60 -3.06 4.68 -2.55
N SER A 61 -2.60 5.89 -2.92
CA SER A 61 -1.52 6.55 -2.18
C SER A 61 -1.91 6.87 -0.73
N GLU A 62 -3.13 7.38 -0.51
CA GLU A 62 -3.65 7.66 0.85
C GLU A 62 -3.70 6.38 1.71
N ILE A 63 -4.15 5.26 1.16
CA ILE A 63 -4.18 3.97 1.88
C ILE A 63 -2.76 3.51 2.19
N LYS A 64 -1.85 3.62 1.23
CA LYS A 64 -0.46 3.21 1.43
C LYS A 64 0.22 4.00 2.55
N GLU A 65 0.06 5.32 2.56
CA GLU A 65 0.56 6.18 3.63
C GLU A 65 -0.01 5.78 4.99
N LEU A 66 -1.31 5.49 5.08
CA LEU A 66 -1.96 5.03 6.31
C LEU A 66 -1.40 3.68 6.79
N THR A 67 -1.13 2.74 5.88
CA THR A 67 -0.55 1.44 6.25
C THR A 67 0.89 1.57 6.74
N GLU A 68 1.71 2.43 6.12
CA GLU A 68 3.07 2.69 6.59
C GLU A 68 3.08 3.35 7.98
N LEU A 69 2.11 4.24 8.25
CA LEU A 69 1.91 4.83 9.58
C LEU A 69 1.51 3.80 10.64
N GLU A 70 0.76 2.76 10.29
CA GLU A 70 0.35 1.72 11.25
C GLU A 70 1.56 0.94 11.79
N ASP A 71 2.49 0.58 10.93
CA ASP A 71 3.75 -0.08 11.31
C ASP A 71 4.61 0.83 12.20
N GLU A 72 4.67 2.13 11.88
CA GLU A 72 5.39 3.11 12.69
C GLU A 72 4.77 3.27 14.09
N ILE A 73 3.43 3.31 14.17
CA ILE A 73 2.69 3.35 15.44
C ILE A 73 2.98 2.08 16.26
N GLU A 74 3.03 0.90 15.64
CA GLU A 74 3.35 -0.34 16.37
C GLU A 74 4.78 -0.31 16.93
N LEU A 75 5.74 0.18 16.15
CA LEU A 75 7.12 0.35 16.60
C LEU A 75 7.24 1.33 17.76
N ILE A 76 6.56 2.48 17.68
CA ILE A 76 6.50 3.49 18.74
C ILE A 76 5.88 2.89 20.01
N LYS A 77 4.75 2.17 19.89
CA LYS A 77 4.11 1.48 21.02
C LYS A 77 5.07 0.50 21.71
N LYS A 78 5.77 -0.34 20.95
CA LYS A 78 6.78 -1.29 21.48
C LYS A 78 7.93 -0.54 22.17
N SER A 79 8.41 0.55 21.58
CA SER A 79 9.49 1.37 22.15
C SER A 79 9.08 2.05 23.45
N ILE A 80 7.89 2.66 23.50
CA ILE A 80 7.33 3.26 24.71
C ILE A 80 7.17 2.20 25.80
N LEU A 81 6.56 1.05 25.47
CA LEU A 81 6.36 -0.04 26.42
C LEU A 81 7.69 -0.59 26.96
N ALA A 82 8.68 -0.78 26.11
CA ALA A 82 10.02 -1.21 26.51
C ALA A 82 10.70 -0.19 27.44
N LYS A 83 10.59 1.11 27.13
CA LYS A 83 11.12 2.17 28.01
C LYS A 83 10.38 2.24 29.35
N ALA A 84 9.06 2.04 29.36
CA ALA A 84 8.26 1.97 30.59
C ALA A 84 8.69 0.80 31.48
N PHE A 85 8.86 -0.41 30.91
CA PHE A 85 9.31 -1.58 31.68
C PHE A 85 10.73 -1.47 32.19
N ARG A 86 11.61 -0.74 31.48
CA ARG A 86 12.97 -0.45 31.95
C ARG A 86 13.03 0.67 32.99
N GLY A 87 11.90 1.25 33.40
CA GLY A 87 11.87 2.38 34.32
C GLY A 87 12.49 3.65 33.73
N GLN A 88 12.52 3.77 32.40
CA GLN A 88 13.04 4.95 31.69
C GLN A 88 11.93 5.96 31.36
N LEU A 89 10.66 5.58 31.58
CA LEU A 89 9.49 6.46 31.57
C LEU A 89 8.94 6.49 33.00
N VAL A 90 9.63 7.17 33.90
CA VAL A 90 9.18 7.37 35.29
C VAL A 90 8.80 8.84 35.42
N THR A 91 7.62 9.10 35.98
CA THR A 91 7.30 10.44 36.47
C THR A 91 7.85 10.55 37.89
N ASN A 92 8.39 11.71 38.27
CA ASN A 92 8.94 11.94 39.63
C ASN A 92 7.85 11.99 40.73
N TYR A 93 6.68 11.36 40.52
CA TYR A 93 5.59 11.36 41.48
C TYR A 93 5.75 10.23 42.51
N PRO A 94 5.93 10.54 43.80
CA PRO A 94 6.22 9.55 44.85
C PRO A 94 5.06 8.58 45.17
N LYS A 95 3.91 8.71 44.50
CA LYS A 95 2.73 7.84 44.68
C LYS A 95 2.43 6.95 43.47
N GLU A 96 3.18 7.04 42.38
CA GLU A 96 2.94 6.19 41.21
C GLU A 96 3.55 4.79 41.42
N GLU A 97 2.72 3.75 41.30
CA GLU A 97 3.17 2.35 41.28
C GLU A 97 4.06 2.11 40.04
N SER A 98 5.10 1.29 40.20
CA SER A 98 5.99 0.96 39.08
C SER A 98 5.24 0.19 37.99
N ALA A 99 5.60 0.40 36.71
CA ALA A 99 5.11 -0.40 35.58
C ALA A 99 5.27 -1.92 35.82
N ILE A 100 6.27 -2.33 36.59
CA ILE A 100 6.52 -3.72 36.98
C ILE A 100 5.44 -4.24 37.95
N GLU A 101 4.96 -3.41 38.86
CA GLU A 101 3.92 -3.78 39.85
C GLU A 101 2.55 -3.92 39.18
N LEU A 102 2.23 -3.01 38.25
CA LEU A 102 1.02 -3.12 37.42
C LEU A 102 1.03 -4.40 36.57
N LEU A 103 2.17 -4.77 35.97
CA LEU A 103 2.29 -6.01 35.22
C LEU A 103 2.04 -7.24 36.10
N LYS A 104 2.60 -7.26 37.32
CA LYS A 104 2.36 -8.34 38.29
C LYS A 104 0.87 -8.46 38.66
N LYS A 105 0.15 -7.35 38.80
CA LYS A 105 -1.32 -7.36 39.03
C LYS A 105 -2.07 -7.96 37.84
N VAL A 106 -1.82 -7.50 36.61
CA VAL A 106 -2.50 -7.99 35.40
C VAL A 106 -2.25 -9.48 35.15
N LEU A 107 -1.01 -9.96 35.36
CA LEU A 107 -0.68 -11.38 35.21
C LEU A 107 -1.38 -12.24 36.27
N LYS A 108 -1.46 -11.77 37.53
CA LYS A 108 -2.22 -12.47 38.59
C LYS A 108 -3.71 -12.54 38.29
N GLU A 109 -4.30 -11.53 37.65
CA GLU A 109 -5.71 -11.56 37.23
C GLU A 109 -5.95 -12.51 36.06
N LYS A 110 -5.04 -12.57 35.07
CA LYS A 110 -5.16 -13.49 33.92
C LYS A 110 -4.95 -14.96 34.28
N VAL A 111 -4.14 -15.27 35.31
CA VAL A 111 -3.90 -16.65 35.79
C VAL A 111 -5.05 -17.17 36.66
N LYS A 112 -5.93 -16.29 37.16
CA LYS A 112 -7.11 -16.67 37.95
C LYS A 112 -8.35 -17.00 37.09
N LYS A 113 -8.25 -16.91 35.76
CA LYS A 113 -9.32 -17.17 34.81
C LYS A 113 -8.95 -18.37 33.94
#